data_AF-R9PFU0-F1
#
_entry.id   AF-R9PFU0-F1
#
_cell.length_a   1.000
_cell.length_b   1.000
_cell.length_c   1.000
_cell.angle_alpha   90.00
_cell.angle_beta   90.00
_cell.angle_gamma   90.00
#
_symmetry.space_group_name_H-M   'P 1'
#
loop_
_entity.id
_entity.type
_entity.pdbx_description
1 polymer ?
#
loop_
_entity_poly.entity_id
_entity_poly.type
_entity_poly.pdbx_seq_one_letter_code
_entity_poly.pdbx_strand_id
1 'polypeptide(L)'
;MRLVLSVIVATVLLNLLACSAAGGKPDMALEQVQVYQSAKPYDDNLRLRVDGRFIVNGKGEKVRLKGVAFGNEVWANTRIPSQHHNEQDYIRLKEMGFNSIRFYLNYQTFESDSAPYKYHQSGWDWLDKNVQWAEKHGIYLVLNIHVPQGGFQSNGAGDALWDKRENQLRLISLWQAIAKRYQGHPNVAALDLLNEPVTTRSKQQWEDLANELVTAIRQVNQQQMIFVERLLAVKNQWQIDEQQNFFKLDDTNVVYQYHFYEPMAFSHQQASWLRQYQVPTSYPDPDRLKVIGSPSWYGAQFDNPIISADSDWQFVEGKKLQHQDPKVDLIYPALVSANNAGDSWFKQVVINEYAPDGKQLLREVKIDLSKQADWYLWSANQRGRSQHLRQGGEDILQISATTSDANNGSSQQFVVPKVGHFYQISGWVKTRGTGAASRVQLRLDFQNGLKDIVAWDKQLIEKMIEPMERWGEQHQVPLYLGEFGCIHGCFEQQRGGLQWVSDVLDVVDQYQTHFNFHSYHEDAFALYYGYGSLPTESNANQPLIQLFKQRLNEP
;
A
#
# COMPACT_ATOMS: atom_id res chain seq x y z
N MET A 1 -67.11 -3.90 38.49
CA MET A 1 -67.86 -2.96 37.61
C MET A 1 -66.87 -1.91 37.10
N ARG A 2 -66.51 -1.99 35.81
CA ARG A 2 -66.02 -0.96 34.86
C ARG A 2 -64.80 -0.08 35.24
N LEU A 3 -63.66 -0.23 34.52
CA LEU A 3 -63.09 0.62 33.44
C LEU A 3 -62.44 1.94 33.98
N VAL A 4 -61.26 2.47 33.59
CA VAL A 4 -60.52 2.47 32.30
C VAL A 4 -59.14 3.18 32.43
N LEU A 5 -58.15 2.73 31.63
CA LEU A 5 -56.94 3.40 31.03
C LEU A 5 -55.85 4.03 31.94
N SER A 6 -54.52 3.94 31.69
CA SER A 6 -53.73 3.60 30.49
C SER A 6 -52.34 3.03 30.86
N VAL A 7 -51.83 2.16 29.98
CA VAL A 7 -50.51 1.50 29.97
C VAL A 7 -49.59 2.24 28.99
N ILE A 8 -48.30 2.42 29.33
CA ILE A 8 -47.21 2.51 28.35
C ILE A 8 -46.06 1.64 28.83
N VAL A 9 -45.93 0.47 28.20
CA VAL A 9 -44.72 -0.35 28.12
C VAL A 9 -44.22 -0.17 26.69
N ALA A 10 -43.02 0.39 26.51
CA ALA A 10 -42.40 0.54 25.20
C ALA A 10 -41.48 -0.65 24.94
N THR A 11 -41.97 -1.57 24.11
CA THR A 11 -41.26 -2.70 23.52
C THR A 11 -40.31 -2.19 22.44
N VAL A 12 -39.02 -2.55 22.51
CA VAL A 12 -38.05 -2.39 21.42
C VAL A 12 -38.19 -3.60 20.49
N LEU A 13 -38.97 -3.45 19.42
CA LEU A 13 -39.05 -4.36 18.29
C LEU A 13 -39.62 -3.56 17.10
N LEU A 14 -39.08 -3.83 15.91
CA LEU A 14 -39.33 -3.20 14.59
C LEU A 14 -38.55 -1.91 14.28
N ASN A 15 -37.41 -2.10 13.60
CA ASN A 15 -37.08 -1.33 12.40
C ASN A 15 -36.69 -2.32 11.30
N LEU A 16 -37.70 -3.03 10.79
CA LEU A 16 -37.67 -3.65 9.47
C LEU A 16 -38.67 -2.87 8.62
N LEU A 17 -38.20 -2.46 7.44
CA LEU A 17 -38.90 -1.86 6.29
C LEU A 17 -39.07 -0.34 6.28
N ALA A 18 -38.22 0.33 5.48
CA ALA A 18 -38.70 1.03 4.29
C ALA A 18 -37.54 1.47 3.36
N CYS A 19 -37.18 0.59 2.42
CA CYS A 19 -36.95 0.97 1.03
C CYS A 19 -37.19 -0.25 0.13
N SER A 20 -38.47 -0.62 0.04
CA SER A 20 -38.99 -1.54 -0.96
C SER A 20 -39.03 -0.84 -2.32
N ALA A 21 -37.92 -0.91 -3.05
CA ALA A 21 -37.85 -0.75 -4.50
C ALA A 21 -36.71 -1.57 -5.15
N ALA A 22 -36.14 -2.56 -4.44
CA ALA A 22 -35.06 -3.44 -4.94
C ALA A 22 -35.13 -4.90 -4.44
N GLY A 23 -36.24 -5.31 -3.81
CA GLY A 23 -36.37 -6.61 -3.12
C GLY A 23 -36.62 -7.82 -4.03
N GLY A 24 -35.82 -8.02 -5.07
CA GLY A 24 -35.92 -9.23 -5.89
C GLY A 24 -34.69 -9.60 -6.71
N LYS A 25 -33.77 -8.66 -6.97
CA LYS A 25 -32.58 -8.97 -7.79
C LYS A 25 -31.51 -9.80 -7.07
N PRO A 26 -31.13 -9.51 -5.81
CA PRO A 26 -30.12 -10.30 -5.10
C PRO A 26 -30.59 -11.73 -4.82
N ASP A 27 -31.87 -11.91 -4.45
CA ASP A 27 -32.46 -13.21 -4.17
C ASP A 27 -32.48 -14.09 -5.43
N MET A 28 -32.91 -13.54 -6.58
CA MET A 28 -32.87 -14.24 -7.87
C MET A 28 -31.46 -14.68 -8.28
N ALA A 29 -30.43 -13.90 -7.95
CA ALA A 29 -29.04 -14.27 -8.23
C ALA A 29 -28.63 -15.49 -7.40
N LEU A 30 -29.01 -15.52 -6.12
CA LEU A 30 -28.69 -16.62 -5.21
C LEU A 30 -29.46 -17.90 -5.52
N GLU A 31 -30.68 -17.82 -6.05
CA GLU A 31 -31.45 -19.00 -6.48
C GLU A 31 -30.73 -19.82 -7.56
N GLN A 32 -29.94 -19.17 -8.42
CA GLN A 32 -29.18 -19.81 -9.50
C GLN A 32 -27.85 -20.42 -9.03
N VAL A 33 -27.44 -20.16 -7.78
CA VAL A 33 -26.18 -20.64 -7.23
C VAL A 33 -26.36 -22.00 -6.57
N GLN A 34 -25.76 -23.01 -7.19
CA GLN A 34 -25.65 -24.35 -6.63
C GLN A 34 -24.49 -24.44 -5.63
N VAL A 35 -24.71 -25.20 -4.55
CA VAL A 35 -23.65 -25.54 -3.59
C VAL A 35 -22.69 -26.51 -4.26
N TYR A 36 -21.40 -26.20 -4.20
CA TYR A 36 -20.31 -27.05 -4.68
C TYR A 36 -20.37 -28.42 -3.99
N GLN A 37 -20.27 -29.47 -4.79
CA GLN A 37 -20.25 -30.84 -4.31
C GLN A 37 -18.83 -31.38 -4.49
N SER A 38 -18.08 -31.51 -3.40
CA SER A 38 -16.77 -32.15 -3.47
C SER A 38 -16.89 -33.62 -3.88
N ALA A 39 -15.86 -34.11 -4.55
CA ALA A 39 -15.73 -35.53 -4.87
C ALA A 39 -15.52 -36.42 -3.62
N LYS A 40 -15.15 -35.82 -2.48
CA LYS A 40 -14.95 -36.51 -1.20
C LYS A 40 -15.77 -35.85 -0.09
N PRO A 41 -16.13 -36.59 0.97
CA PRO A 41 -16.69 -35.98 2.17
C PRO A 41 -15.72 -34.94 2.76
N TYR A 42 -16.26 -33.82 3.22
CA TYR A 42 -15.47 -32.77 3.84
C TYR A 42 -14.76 -33.29 5.11
N ASP A 43 -13.45 -33.07 5.19
CA ASP A 43 -12.69 -33.30 6.40
C ASP A 43 -12.77 -32.06 7.29
N ASP A 44 -13.64 -32.11 8.30
CA ASP A 44 -13.80 -31.04 9.29
C ASP A 44 -12.48 -30.70 10.02
N ASN A 45 -11.51 -31.64 10.08
CA ASN A 45 -10.21 -31.36 10.68
C ASN A 45 -9.41 -30.32 9.92
N LEU A 46 -9.68 -30.13 8.62
CA LEU A 46 -9.00 -29.13 7.80
C LEU A 46 -9.65 -27.75 7.91
N ARG A 47 -10.89 -27.63 8.42
CA ARG A 47 -11.61 -26.36 8.52
C ARG A 47 -10.86 -25.41 9.44
N LEU A 48 -10.58 -24.21 8.94
CA LEU A 48 -9.89 -23.19 9.70
C LEU A 48 -10.87 -22.24 10.40
N ARG A 49 -10.51 -21.77 11.58
CA ARG A 49 -11.21 -20.72 12.33
C ARG A 49 -10.22 -19.86 13.12
N VAL A 50 -10.64 -18.67 13.51
CA VAL A 50 -9.90 -17.82 14.44
C VAL A 50 -10.05 -18.35 15.87
N ASP A 51 -8.96 -18.26 16.64
CA ASP A 51 -8.90 -18.52 18.07
C ASP A 51 -7.93 -17.54 18.73
N GLY A 52 -8.49 -16.45 19.27
CA GLY A 52 -7.71 -15.30 19.75
C GLY A 52 -6.80 -14.78 18.65
N ARG A 53 -5.48 -14.78 18.91
CA ARG A 53 -4.46 -14.26 17.98
C ARG A 53 -3.99 -15.26 16.90
N PHE A 54 -4.61 -16.43 16.82
CA PHE A 54 -4.17 -17.51 15.93
C PHE A 54 -5.30 -17.99 15.01
N ILE A 55 -4.91 -18.61 13.90
CA ILE A 55 -5.78 -19.50 13.13
C ILE A 55 -5.55 -20.93 13.61
N VAL A 56 -6.63 -21.68 13.84
CA VAL A 56 -6.60 -23.10 14.21
C VAL A 56 -7.45 -23.94 13.27
N ASN A 57 -7.09 -25.21 13.13
CA ASN A 57 -7.85 -26.19 12.36
C ASN A 57 -9.01 -26.81 13.18
N GLY A 58 -9.73 -27.79 12.61
CA GLY A 58 -10.85 -28.45 13.28
C GLY A 58 -10.48 -29.24 14.54
N LYS A 59 -9.19 -29.56 14.72
CA LYS A 59 -8.64 -30.20 15.93
C LYS A 59 -8.19 -29.19 16.99
N GLY A 60 -8.23 -27.89 16.68
CA GLY A 60 -7.70 -26.83 17.54
C GLY A 60 -6.17 -26.64 17.43
N GLU A 61 -5.52 -27.26 16.45
CA GLU A 61 -4.09 -27.09 16.21
C GLU A 61 -3.84 -25.79 15.45
N LYS A 62 -2.80 -25.04 15.85
CA LYS A 62 -2.43 -23.79 15.17
C LYS A 62 -2.01 -24.07 13.73
N VAL A 63 -2.54 -23.29 12.81
CA VAL A 63 -2.19 -23.31 11.38
C VAL A 63 -1.66 -21.96 10.98
N ARG A 64 -0.46 -21.93 10.40
CA ARG A 64 0.09 -20.73 9.77
C ARG A 64 -0.09 -20.82 8.26
N LEU A 65 -0.87 -19.90 7.68
CA LEU A 65 -0.96 -19.74 6.24
C LEU A 65 0.32 -19.11 5.68
N LYS A 66 0.99 -19.84 4.79
CA LYS A 66 2.20 -19.46 4.06
C LYS A 66 1.82 -19.49 2.58
N GLY A 67 1.55 -18.32 2.03
CA GLY A 67 0.88 -18.18 0.74
C GLY A 67 1.70 -17.55 -0.37
N VAL A 68 1.19 -17.72 -1.58
CA VAL A 68 1.59 -16.98 -2.79
C VAL A 68 0.33 -16.56 -3.57
N ALA A 69 0.40 -15.38 -4.19
CA ALA A 69 -0.71 -14.83 -4.95
C ALA A 69 -0.86 -15.53 -6.31
N PHE A 70 -2.05 -16.06 -6.59
CA PHE A 70 -2.46 -16.30 -7.97
C PHE A 70 -3.10 -15.01 -8.49
N GLY A 71 -2.31 -14.23 -9.22
CA GLY A 71 -2.71 -12.93 -9.76
C GLY A 71 -3.81 -13.03 -10.82
N ASN A 72 -3.99 -14.19 -11.44
CA ASN A 72 -5.13 -14.53 -12.30
C ASN A 72 -5.40 -13.52 -13.41
N GLU A 73 -4.34 -12.82 -13.87
CA GLU A 73 -4.40 -11.80 -14.91
C GLU A 73 -5.49 -10.73 -14.66
N VAL A 74 -5.81 -10.44 -13.39
CA VAL A 74 -6.91 -9.52 -13.05
C VAL A 74 -6.70 -8.12 -13.64
N TRP A 75 -5.44 -7.72 -13.85
CA TRP A 75 -5.02 -6.46 -14.46
C TRP A 75 -5.42 -6.33 -15.93
N ALA A 76 -5.44 -7.44 -16.67
CA ALA A 76 -5.80 -7.46 -18.08
C ALA A 76 -7.32 -7.59 -18.30
N ASN A 77 -8.10 -7.70 -17.21
CA ASN A 77 -9.51 -8.07 -17.25
C ASN A 77 -9.74 -9.38 -18.04
N THR A 78 -8.78 -10.31 -17.97
CA THR A 78 -8.95 -11.63 -18.56
C THR A 78 -10.08 -12.35 -17.84
N ARG A 79 -11.20 -12.59 -18.54
CA ARG A 79 -12.39 -13.18 -17.91
C ARG A 79 -12.12 -14.55 -17.30
N ILE A 80 -11.41 -15.42 -18.03
CA ILE A 80 -11.00 -16.75 -17.57
C ILE A 80 -9.49 -16.91 -17.85
N PRO A 81 -8.62 -16.80 -16.84
CA PRO A 81 -7.17 -16.79 -17.01
C PRO A 81 -6.60 -18.21 -17.11
N SER A 82 -6.98 -18.95 -18.16
CA SER A 82 -6.63 -20.37 -18.32
C SER A 82 -5.14 -20.63 -18.60
N GLN A 83 -4.36 -19.58 -18.89
CA GLN A 83 -2.93 -19.65 -19.15
C GLN A 83 -2.07 -19.18 -17.96
N HIS A 84 -2.69 -18.64 -16.92
CA HIS A 84 -1.98 -18.23 -15.71
C HIS A 84 -1.47 -19.45 -14.92
N HIS A 85 -2.27 -20.50 -14.79
CA HIS A 85 -1.92 -21.68 -14.01
C HIS A 85 -2.71 -22.93 -14.43
N ASN A 86 -2.26 -24.09 -13.98
CA ASN A 86 -2.94 -25.38 -14.06
C ASN A 86 -2.68 -26.23 -12.79
N GLU A 87 -3.10 -27.49 -12.79
CA GLU A 87 -2.91 -28.40 -11.65
C GLU A 87 -1.45 -28.60 -11.24
N GLN A 88 -0.51 -28.63 -12.20
CA GLN A 88 0.92 -28.80 -11.92
C GLN A 88 1.46 -27.67 -11.04
N ASP A 89 0.86 -26.49 -11.13
CA ASP A 89 1.26 -25.33 -10.31
C ASP A 89 0.92 -25.53 -8.83
N TYR A 90 -0.19 -26.20 -8.51
CA TYR A 90 -0.51 -26.59 -7.13
C TYR A 90 0.52 -27.57 -6.56
N ILE A 91 1.03 -28.48 -7.38
CA ILE A 91 2.11 -29.42 -7.00
C ILE A 91 3.40 -28.65 -6.74
N ARG A 92 3.79 -27.75 -7.66
CA ARG A 92 4.98 -26.90 -7.50
C ARG A 92 4.94 -26.08 -6.21
N LEU A 93 3.79 -25.48 -5.90
CA LEU A 93 3.64 -24.72 -4.65
C LEU A 93 3.78 -25.57 -3.41
N LYS A 94 3.22 -26.78 -3.42
CA LYS A 94 3.38 -27.73 -2.32
C LYS A 94 4.85 -28.12 -2.12
N GLU A 95 5.57 -28.38 -3.20
CA GLU A 95 7.02 -28.69 -3.18
C GLU A 95 7.86 -27.50 -2.68
N MET A 96 7.42 -26.27 -2.96
CA MET A 96 8.05 -25.05 -2.42
C MET A 96 7.78 -24.85 -0.91
N GLY A 97 6.84 -25.58 -0.32
CA GLY A 97 6.47 -25.47 1.10
C GLY A 97 5.32 -24.49 1.38
N PHE A 98 4.71 -23.91 0.35
CA PHE A 98 3.48 -23.13 0.49
C PHE A 98 2.32 -24.07 0.86
N ASN A 99 1.38 -23.56 1.66
CA ASN A 99 0.16 -24.27 2.03
C ASN A 99 -1.12 -23.50 1.72
N SER A 100 -1.00 -22.29 1.19
CA SER A 100 -2.15 -21.48 0.78
C SER A 100 -1.89 -20.69 -0.51
N ILE A 101 -2.97 -20.28 -1.17
CA ILE A 101 -2.96 -19.38 -2.32
C ILE A 101 -3.92 -18.23 -2.00
N ARG A 102 -3.45 -16.98 -2.09
CA ARG A 102 -4.35 -15.82 -2.18
C ARG A 102 -4.80 -15.72 -3.63
N PHE A 103 -6.05 -16.06 -3.88
CA PHE A 103 -6.58 -16.29 -5.21
C PHE A 103 -7.35 -15.06 -5.68
N TYR A 104 -6.78 -14.30 -6.61
CA TYR A 104 -7.32 -13.00 -6.98
C TYR A 104 -8.51 -13.21 -7.91
N LEU A 105 -9.61 -12.52 -7.59
CA LEU A 105 -10.85 -12.56 -8.34
C LEU A 105 -11.13 -11.19 -8.94
N ASN A 106 -11.54 -11.20 -10.19
CA ASN A 106 -12.14 -10.06 -10.87
C ASN A 106 -13.65 -10.33 -11.00
N TYR A 107 -14.50 -9.38 -10.61
CA TYR A 107 -15.96 -9.55 -10.71
C TYR A 107 -16.42 -9.92 -12.12
N GLN A 108 -15.67 -9.49 -13.15
CA GLN A 108 -15.96 -9.76 -14.56
C GLN A 108 -15.87 -11.25 -14.93
N THR A 109 -15.16 -12.05 -14.14
CA THR A 109 -15.17 -13.52 -14.27
C THR A 109 -16.56 -14.09 -14.03
N PHE A 110 -17.33 -13.47 -13.14
CA PHE A 110 -18.64 -13.96 -12.70
C PHE A 110 -19.79 -13.19 -13.32
N GLU A 111 -19.70 -11.88 -13.56
CA GLU A 111 -20.82 -11.11 -14.14
C GLU A 111 -20.35 -10.01 -15.09
N SER A 112 -21.29 -9.34 -15.77
CA SER A 112 -21.00 -8.17 -16.60
C SER A 112 -21.84 -6.97 -16.18
N ASP A 113 -21.34 -5.75 -16.43
CA ASP A 113 -22.10 -4.52 -16.16
C ASP A 113 -23.38 -4.40 -17.03
N SER A 114 -23.41 -5.07 -18.17
CA SER A 114 -24.59 -5.15 -19.05
C SER A 114 -25.68 -6.10 -18.54
N ALA A 115 -25.35 -7.00 -17.60
CA ALA A 115 -26.27 -7.99 -17.05
C ALA A 115 -25.95 -8.23 -15.56
N PRO A 116 -26.11 -7.21 -14.69
CA PRO A 116 -25.78 -7.33 -13.28
C PRO A 116 -26.59 -8.43 -12.61
N TYR A 117 -26.02 -9.11 -11.61
CA TYR A 117 -26.62 -10.21 -10.86
C TYR A 117 -26.86 -11.50 -11.67
N LYS A 118 -26.46 -11.54 -12.94
CA LYS A 118 -26.53 -12.76 -13.77
C LYS A 118 -25.15 -13.37 -13.91
N TYR A 119 -24.92 -14.47 -13.20
CA TYR A 119 -23.59 -15.07 -13.17
C TYR A 119 -23.28 -15.95 -14.39
N HIS A 120 -22.04 -15.87 -14.88
CA HIS A 120 -21.49 -16.71 -15.93
C HIS A 120 -21.13 -18.08 -15.38
N GLN A 121 -21.74 -19.14 -15.91
CA GLN A 121 -21.40 -20.51 -15.53
C GLN A 121 -19.90 -20.82 -15.71
N SER A 122 -19.28 -20.28 -16.76
CA SER A 122 -17.84 -20.45 -17.00
C SER A 122 -16.94 -19.93 -15.87
N GLY A 123 -17.37 -18.90 -15.13
CA GLY A 123 -16.63 -18.39 -13.97
C GLY A 123 -16.70 -19.38 -12.80
N TRP A 124 -17.88 -19.96 -12.56
CA TRP A 124 -18.05 -21.02 -11.56
C TRP A 124 -17.26 -22.27 -11.92
N ASP A 125 -17.34 -22.75 -13.16
CA ASP A 125 -16.62 -23.95 -13.60
C ASP A 125 -15.10 -23.79 -13.43
N TRP A 126 -14.57 -22.59 -13.67
CA TRP A 126 -13.14 -22.30 -13.49
C TRP A 126 -12.73 -22.26 -12.00
N LEU A 127 -13.54 -21.62 -11.14
CA LEU A 127 -13.22 -21.57 -9.71
C LEU A 127 -13.40 -22.95 -9.05
N ASP A 128 -14.43 -23.71 -9.41
CA ASP A 128 -14.64 -25.09 -8.96
C ASP A 128 -13.44 -25.98 -9.27
N LYS A 129 -12.89 -25.84 -10.49
CA LYS A 129 -11.71 -26.60 -10.91
C LYS A 129 -10.50 -26.28 -10.03
N ASN A 130 -10.34 -25.02 -9.65
CA ASN A 130 -9.29 -24.58 -8.73
C ASN A 130 -9.50 -25.08 -7.31
N VAL A 131 -10.74 -25.06 -6.81
CA VAL A 131 -11.09 -25.66 -5.51
C VAL A 131 -10.79 -27.16 -5.52
N GLN A 132 -11.07 -27.87 -6.62
CA GLN A 132 -10.75 -29.29 -6.77
C GLN A 132 -9.23 -29.55 -6.73
N TRP A 133 -8.43 -28.72 -7.41
CA TRP A 133 -6.97 -28.83 -7.35
C TRP A 133 -6.42 -28.51 -5.96
N ALA A 134 -6.95 -27.47 -5.31
CA ALA A 134 -6.60 -27.12 -3.94
C ALA A 134 -6.91 -28.26 -2.95
N GLU A 135 -8.09 -28.87 -3.06
CA GLU A 135 -8.50 -30.04 -2.27
C GLU A 135 -7.54 -31.21 -2.47
N LYS A 136 -7.26 -31.56 -3.74
CA LYS A 136 -6.41 -32.71 -4.08
C LYS A 136 -4.98 -32.59 -3.56
N HIS A 137 -4.44 -31.37 -3.50
CA HIS A 137 -3.04 -31.12 -3.13
C HIS A 137 -2.88 -30.55 -1.71
N GLY A 138 -3.97 -30.44 -0.94
CA GLY A 138 -3.94 -29.96 0.44
C GLY A 138 -3.43 -28.53 0.53
N ILE A 139 -3.95 -27.66 -0.34
CA ILE A 139 -3.69 -26.21 -0.37
C ILE A 139 -4.98 -25.49 0.04
N TYR A 140 -4.84 -24.44 0.84
CA TYR A 140 -5.93 -23.54 1.21
C TYR A 140 -6.06 -22.41 0.19
N LEU A 141 -7.27 -22.05 -0.19
CA LEU A 141 -7.57 -20.86 -1.00
C LEU A 141 -8.12 -19.76 -0.09
N VAL A 142 -7.49 -18.59 -0.15
CA VAL A 142 -8.04 -17.33 0.34
C VAL A 142 -8.56 -16.59 -0.88
N LEU A 143 -9.88 -16.59 -1.07
CA LEU A 143 -10.50 -15.95 -2.23
C LEU A 143 -10.53 -14.45 -1.99
N ASN A 144 -9.89 -13.64 -2.85
CA ASN A 144 -9.81 -12.19 -2.71
C ASN A 144 -10.52 -11.50 -3.86
N ILE A 145 -11.48 -10.62 -3.59
CA ILE A 145 -11.98 -9.71 -4.64
C ILE A 145 -10.95 -8.60 -4.83
N HIS A 146 -10.17 -8.77 -5.89
CA HIS A 146 -9.09 -7.88 -6.26
C HIS A 146 -9.61 -6.73 -7.12
N VAL A 147 -10.51 -7.06 -8.06
CA VAL A 147 -11.21 -6.07 -8.90
C VAL A 147 -12.72 -6.20 -8.63
N PRO A 148 -13.30 -5.31 -7.79
CA PRO A 148 -14.73 -5.29 -7.53
C PRO A 148 -15.50 -4.55 -8.64
N GLN A 149 -16.82 -4.59 -8.57
CA GLN A 149 -17.68 -3.66 -9.28
C GLN A 149 -17.29 -2.22 -8.94
N GLY A 150 -17.17 -1.38 -9.96
CA GLY A 150 -16.74 0.01 -9.78
C GLY A 150 -15.22 0.24 -9.86
N GLY A 151 -14.42 -0.82 -10.09
CA GLY A 151 -13.02 -0.70 -10.51
C GLY A 151 -11.98 -1.01 -9.43
N PHE A 152 -10.73 -1.15 -9.87
CA PHE A 152 -9.59 -1.38 -8.99
C PHE A 152 -9.28 -0.14 -8.14
N GLN A 153 -8.93 -0.35 -6.88
CA GLN A 153 -8.87 0.72 -5.88
C GLN A 153 -7.58 1.55 -6.01
N SER A 154 -6.42 0.90 -5.98
CA SER A 154 -5.11 1.56 -5.90
C SER A 154 -4.61 2.24 -7.17
N ASN A 155 -5.28 2.03 -8.31
CA ASN A 155 -4.96 2.78 -9.54
C ASN A 155 -5.81 4.05 -9.72
N GLY A 156 -6.65 4.39 -8.73
CA GLY A 156 -7.52 5.58 -8.77
C GLY A 156 -8.75 5.42 -9.67
N ALA A 157 -9.06 4.22 -10.15
CA ALA A 157 -10.26 3.94 -10.94
C ALA A 157 -11.42 3.34 -10.11
N GLY A 158 -11.27 3.27 -8.78
CA GLY A 158 -12.17 2.55 -7.87
C GLY A 158 -13.29 3.37 -7.23
N ASP A 159 -13.34 4.69 -7.46
CA ASP A 159 -14.29 5.62 -6.80
C ASP A 159 -15.75 5.18 -6.93
N ALA A 160 -16.10 4.53 -8.05
CA ALA A 160 -17.47 4.11 -8.31
C ALA A 160 -17.97 3.01 -7.36
N LEU A 161 -17.09 2.26 -6.67
CA LEU A 161 -17.53 1.35 -5.59
C LEU A 161 -18.08 2.15 -4.40
N TRP A 162 -17.43 3.26 -4.06
CA TRP A 162 -17.76 4.05 -2.87
C TRP A 162 -18.92 5.02 -3.08
N ASP A 163 -19.05 5.52 -4.30
CA ASP A 163 -20.02 6.57 -4.64
C ASP A 163 -21.33 6.01 -5.23
N LYS A 164 -21.33 4.76 -5.73
CA LYS A 164 -22.51 4.13 -6.33
C LYS A 164 -22.96 2.93 -5.51
N ARG A 165 -24.06 3.11 -4.78
CA ARG A 165 -24.69 2.05 -3.97
C ARG A 165 -24.96 0.76 -4.76
N GLU A 166 -25.32 0.85 -6.04
CA GLU A 166 -25.55 -0.33 -6.89
C GLU A 166 -24.31 -1.23 -7.03
N ASN A 167 -23.10 -0.66 -7.10
CA ASN A 167 -21.88 -1.46 -7.17
C ASN A 167 -21.63 -2.20 -5.85
N GLN A 168 -21.95 -1.58 -4.72
CA GLN A 168 -21.86 -2.21 -3.40
C GLN A 168 -22.85 -3.38 -3.28
N LEU A 169 -24.10 -3.18 -3.72
CA LEU A 169 -25.13 -4.23 -3.70
C LEU A 169 -24.75 -5.42 -4.59
N ARG A 170 -24.13 -5.18 -5.75
CA ARG A 170 -23.60 -6.24 -6.62
C ARG A 170 -22.43 -6.97 -5.99
N LEU A 171 -21.49 -6.26 -5.36
CA LEU A 171 -20.38 -6.87 -4.63
C LEU A 171 -20.90 -7.74 -3.46
N ILE A 172 -21.87 -7.24 -2.69
CA ILE A 172 -22.55 -7.98 -1.62
C ILE A 172 -23.19 -9.26 -2.17
N SER A 173 -23.96 -9.16 -3.27
CA SER A 173 -24.61 -10.32 -3.88
C SER A 173 -23.61 -11.35 -4.40
N LEU A 174 -22.50 -10.90 -5.00
CA LEU A 174 -21.44 -11.80 -5.48
C LEU A 174 -20.75 -12.52 -4.33
N TRP A 175 -20.46 -11.82 -3.23
CA TRP A 175 -19.89 -12.46 -2.04
C TRP A 175 -20.85 -13.47 -1.40
N GLN A 176 -22.14 -13.16 -1.33
CA GLN A 176 -23.14 -14.15 -0.88
C GLN A 176 -23.18 -15.37 -1.80
N ALA A 177 -23.10 -15.17 -3.13
CA ALA A 177 -23.06 -16.27 -4.08
C ALA A 177 -21.82 -17.17 -3.89
N ILE A 178 -20.63 -16.58 -3.75
CA ILE A 178 -19.38 -17.31 -3.49
C ILE A 178 -19.47 -18.05 -2.15
N ALA A 179 -19.92 -17.38 -1.09
CA ALA A 179 -20.05 -17.94 0.25
C ALA A 179 -21.05 -19.11 0.32
N LYS A 180 -22.19 -19.00 -0.39
CA LYS A 180 -23.19 -20.07 -0.53
C LYS A 180 -22.63 -21.25 -1.32
N ARG A 181 -21.95 -20.97 -2.45
CA ARG A 181 -21.40 -22.02 -3.31
C ARG A 181 -20.40 -22.89 -2.56
N TYR A 182 -19.47 -22.30 -1.82
CA TYR A 182 -18.41 -23.04 -1.11
C TYR A 182 -18.70 -23.24 0.37
N GLN A 183 -19.98 -23.21 0.77
CA GLN A 183 -20.37 -23.36 2.15
C GLN A 183 -19.85 -24.68 2.75
N GLY A 184 -19.05 -24.55 3.82
CA GLY A 184 -18.48 -25.68 4.54
C GLY A 184 -17.26 -26.33 3.87
N HIS A 185 -16.78 -25.84 2.73
CA HIS A 185 -15.62 -26.43 2.05
C HIS A 185 -14.31 -26.05 2.75
N PRO A 186 -13.56 -27.00 3.35
CA PRO A 186 -12.43 -26.66 4.23
C PRO A 186 -11.24 -26.03 3.49
N ASN A 187 -11.02 -26.35 2.21
CA ASN A 187 -9.96 -25.73 1.42
C ASN A 187 -10.28 -24.29 0.97
N VAL A 188 -11.53 -23.83 1.06
CA VAL A 188 -11.82 -22.39 0.93
C VAL A 188 -11.65 -21.79 2.32
N ALA A 189 -10.42 -21.47 2.68
CA ALA A 189 -10.04 -21.06 4.03
C ALA A 189 -10.69 -19.75 4.44
N ALA A 190 -10.71 -18.75 3.55
CA ALA A 190 -11.26 -17.44 3.86
C ALA A 190 -11.78 -16.70 2.63
N LEU A 191 -12.67 -15.74 2.90
CA LEU A 191 -13.13 -14.73 1.95
C LEU A 191 -12.49 -13.39 2.33
N ASP A 192 -11.57 -12.93 1.49
CA ASP A 192 -10.85 -11.67 1.59
C ASP A 192 -11.63 -10.59 0.84
N LEU A 193 -12.33 -9.75 1.61
CA LEU A 193 -13.48 -8.97 1.17
C LEU A 193 -13.17 -7.99 0.02
N LEU A 194 -12.03 -7.32 0.09
CA LEU A 194 -11.63 -6.28 -0.87
C LEU A 194 -10.15 -6.00 -0.74
N ASN A 195 -9.45 -6.02 -1.87
CA ASN A 195 -8.06 -5.60 -1.96
C ASN A 195 -7.91 -4.07 -1.93
N GLU A 196 -6.99 -3.59 -1.10
CA GLU A 196 -6.46 -2.22 -1.06
C GLU A 196 -7.52 -1.10 -1.08
N PRO A 197 -8.46 -1.07 -0.11
CA PRO A 197 -9.54 -0.10 -0.10
C PRO A 197 -9.03 1.37 -0.04
N VAL A 198 -9.46 2.17 -1.02
CA VAL A 198 -9.21 3.62 -1.10
C VAL A 198 -10.54 4.36 -1.21
N THR A 199 -11.05 4.86 -0.09
CA THR A 199 -12.40 5.48 0.00
C THR A 199 -12.43 6.91 -0.53
N THR A 200 -13.60 7.41 -0.91
CA THR A 200 -13.75 8.78 -1.48
C THR A 200 -13.95 9.88 -0.43
N ARG A 201 -14.47 9.54 0.75
CA ARG A 201 -14.88 10.51 1.78
C ARG A 201 -14.35 10.20 3.18
N SER A 202 -14.35 8.95 3.61
CA SER A 202 -13.91 8.59 4.97
C SER A 202 -13.66 7.10 5.16
N LYS A 203 -12.89 6.76 6.21
CA LYS A 203 -12.71 5.39 6.72
C LYS A 203 -14.03 4.68 7.03
N GLN A 204 -15.03 5.42 7.53
CA GLN A 204 -16.35 4.86 7.83
C GLN A 204 -17.02 4.22 6.59
N GLN A 205 -16.78 4.71 5.37
CA GLN A 205 -17.34 4.07 4.16
C GLN A 205 -16.88 2.63 4.00
N TRP A 206 -15.62 2.33 4.35
CA TRP A 206 -15.10 0.98 4.27
C TRP A 206 -15.61 0.11 5.42
N GLU A 207 -15.66 0.67 6.63
CA GLU A 207 -16.22 -0.03 7.79
C GLU A 207 -17.69 -0.43 7.59
N ASP A 208 -18.52 0.48 7.08
CA ASP A 208 -19.93 0.21 6.80
C ASP A 208 -20.08 -0.90 5.74
N LEU A 209 -19.38 -0.79 4.62
CA LEU A 209 -19.45 -1.78 3.55
C LEU A 209 -18.93 -3.15 3.99
N ALA A 210 -17.83 -3.19 4.75
CA ALA A 210 -17.28 -4.44 5.27
C ALA A 210 -18.25 -5.15 6.23
N ASN A 211 -18.93 -4.41 7.12
CA ASN A 211 -19.97 -4.97 7.99
C ASN A 211 -21.20 -5.47 7.21
N GLU A 212 -21.62 -4.76 6.16
CA GLU A 212 -22.70 -5.24 5.28
C GLU A 212 -22.31 -6.53 4.54
N LEU A 213 -21.09 -6.61 4.03
CA LEU A 213 -20.55 -7.81 3.38
C LEU A 213 -20.54 -9.00 4.34
N VAL A 214 -20.03 -8.82 5.55
CA VAL A 214 -19.99 -9.85 6.61
C VAL A 214 -21.41 -10.31 6.94
N THR A 215 -22.33 -9.38 7.20
CA THR A 215 -23.73 -9.68 7.50
C THR A 215 -24.36 -10.53 6.40
N ALA A 216 -24.13 -10.16 5.14
CA ALA A 216 -24.67 -10.86 3.98
C ALA A 216 -24.07 -12.26 3.83
N ILE A 217 -22.75 -12.41 3.98
CA ILE A 217 -22.04 -13.71 3.97
C ILE A 217 -22.59 -14.62 5.07
N ARG A 218 -22.81 -14.11 6.28
CA ARG A 218 -23.30 -14.89 7.43
C ARG A 218 -24.72 -15.42 7.26
N GLN A 219 -25.55 -14.81 6.41
CA GLN A 219 -26.89 -15.34 6.08
C GLN A 219 -26.82 -16.69 5.37
N VAL A 220 -25.74 -16.97 4.62
CA VAL A 220 -25.59 -18.18 3.82
C VAL A 220 -24.45 -19.08 4.30
N ASN A 221 -23.47 -18.55 5.04
CA ASN A 221 -22.32 -19.30 5.53
C ASN A 221 -21.82 -18.74 6.88
N GLN A 222 -22.29 -19.35 7.96
CA GLN A 222 -22.01 -18.91 9.33
C GLN A 222 -20.57 -19.17 9.80
N GLN A 223 -19.85 -20.11 9.16
CA GLN A 223 -18.57 -20.61 9.66
C GLN A 223 -17.36 -20.11 8.86
N GLN A 224 -17.57 -19.47 7.71
CA GLN A 224 -16.48 -19.02 6.85
C GLN A 224 -15.59 -17.99 7.53
N MET A 225 -14.28 -18.15 7.44
CA MET A 225 -13.37 -17.10 7.91
C MET A 225 -13.39 -15.91 6.95
N ILE A 226 -13.32 -14.70 7.49
CA ILE A 226 -13.34 -13.45 6.71
C ILE A 226 -12.01 -12.73 6.89
N PHE A 227 -11.44 -12.25 5.80
CA PHE A 227 -10.25 -11.39 5.84
C PHE A 227 -10.67 -9.97 5.49
N VAL A 228 -10.23 -9.00 6.29
CA VAL A 228 -10.53 -7.57 6.08
C VAL A 228 -9.24 -6.76 6.09
N GLU A 229 -9.02 -6.00 5.03
CA GLU A 229 -7.86 -5.11 4.92
C GLU A 229 -8.10 -3.80 5.66
N ARG A 230 -7.04 -3.24 6.25
CA ARG A 230 -7.05 -1.84 6.70
C ARG A 230 -7.36 -0.90 5.54
N LEU A 231 -7.83 0.31 5.85
CA LEU A 231 -7.93 1.36 4.85
C LEU A 231 -6.53 1.82 4.39
N LEU A 232 -6.30 1.93 3.08
CA LEU A 232 -5.04 2.49 2.56
C LEU A 232 -5.05 4.02 2.52
N ALA A 233 -6.12 4.62 2.00
CA ALA A 233 -6.22 6.07 1.84
C ALA A 233 -7.67 6.58 1.76
N VAL A 234 -7.85 7.87 2.01
CA VAL A 234 -9.09 8.61 1.70
C VAL A 234 -8.79 9.61 0.59
N LYS A 235 -9.42 9.48 -0.57
CA LYS A 235 -9.26 10.38 -1.72
C LYS A 235 -7.79 10.63 -2.07
N ASN A 236 -7.00 9.55 -2.14
CA ASN A 236 -5.55 9.55 -2.37
C ASN A 236 -4.72 10.30 -1.30
N GLN A 237 -5.28 10.52 -0.11
CA GLN A 237 -4.53 10.97 1.07
C GLN A 237 -4.09 9.75 1.88
N TRP A 238 -2.81 9.39 1.73
CA TRP A 238 -2.16 8.19 2.28
C TRP A 238 -1.75 8.36 3.75
N GLN A 239 -2.62 8.93 4.57
CA GLN A 239 -2.35 9.15 5.99
C GLN A 239 -2.68 7.90 6.79
N ILE A 240 -1.84 7.60 7.77
CA ILE A 240 -2.05 6.50 8.72
C ILE A 240 -2.48 7.11 10.05
N ASP A 241 -3.63 6.67 10.56
CA ASP A 241 -4.13 7.05 11.89
C ASP A 241 -3.45 6.26 13.02
N GLU A 242 -3.79 6.57 14.27
CA GLU A 242 -3.25 5.89 15.45
C GLU A 242 -3.58 4.38 15.52
N GLN A 243 -4.63 3.94 14.83
CA GLN A 243 -5.05 2.54 14.71
C GLN A 243 -4.44 1.85 13.47
N GLN A 244 -3.43 2.45 12.84
CA GLN A 244 -2.83 1.96 11.60
C GLN A 244 -3.86 1.81 10.46
N ASN A 245 -4.94 2.59 10.49
CA ASN A 245 -6.12 2.51 9.62
C ASN A 245 -6.96 1.22 9.73
N PHE A 246 -6.72 0.38 10.74
CA PHE A 246 -7.62 -0.74 11.05
C PHE A 246 -8.89 -0.27 11.75
N PHE A 247 -9.95 -1.07 11.64
CA PHE A 247 -11.19 -0.98 12.41
C PHE A 247 -11.64 -2.40 12.72
N LYS A 248 -12.50 -2.60 13.72
CA LYS A 248 -13.01 -3.94 14.06
C LYS A 248 -14.35 -4.22 13.42
N LEU A 249 -14.51 -5.43 12.91
CA LEU A 249 -15.81 -5.98 12.51
C LEU A 249 -16.50 -6.63 13.70
N ASP A 250 -17.84 -6.60 13.72
CA ASP A 250 -18.66 -7.33 14.69
C ASP A 250 -18.78 -8.82 14.32
N ASP A 251 -17.64 -9.50 14.26
CA ASP A 251 -17.53 -10.92 13.95
C ASP A 251 -16.30 -11.52 14.65
N THR A 252 -16.41 -12.78 15.05
CA THR A 252 -15.38 -13.47 15.84
C THR A 252 -14.41 -14.29 14.99
N ASN A 253 -14.73 -14.52 13.71
CA ASN A 253 -13.97 -15.35 12.79
C ASN A 253 -13.31 -14.50 11.69
N VAL A 254 -12.62 -13.44 12.12
CA VAL A 254 -12.01 -12.41 11.25
C VAL A 254 -10.50 -12.36 11.40
N VAL A 255 -9.80 -12.32 10.28
CA VAL A 255 -8.36 -12.02 10.18
C VAL A 255 -8.20 -10.64 9.58
N TYR A 256 -7.30 -9.84 10.14
CA TYR A 256 -7.04 -8.49 9.65
C TYR A 256 -5.78 -8.48 8.81
N GLN A 257 -5.77 -7.75 7.70
CA GLN A 257 -4.66 -7.77 6.76
C GLN A 257 -4.08 -6.38 6.44
N TYR A 258 -2.81 -6.38 6.07
CA TYR A 258 -2.06 -5.24 5.55
C TYR A 258 -1.08 -5.71 4.48
N HIS A 259 -0.61 -4.80 3.64
CA HIS A 259 0.46 -5.05 2.65
C HIS A 259 1.76 -4.38 3.06
N PHE A 260 2.89 -4.89 2.55
CA PHE A 260 4.21 -4.36 2.83
C PHE A 260 5.10 -4.33 1.58
N TYR A 261 5.53 -3.11 1.21
CA TYR A 261 6.37 -2.85 0.05
C TYR A 261 7.47 -1.81 0.32
N GLU A 262 7.75 -1.46 1.58
CA GLU A 262 8.77 -0.45 1.88
C GLU A 262 10.19 -1.04 1.86
N PRO A 263 11.21 -0.31 1.36
CA PRO A 263 11.11 0.98 0.67
C PRO A 263 10.45 0.85 -0.71
N MET A 264 9.42 1.65 -0.99
CA MET A 264 8.71 1.61 -2.29
C MET A 264 9.64 1.87 -3.48
N ALA A 265 10.62 2.77 -3.30
CA ALA A 265 11.62 3.08 -4.31
C ALA A 265 12.59 1.93 -4.61
N PHE A 266 12.64 0.90 -3.75
CA PHE A 266 13.33 -0.36 -4.01
C PHE A 266 12.38 -1.40 -4.58
N SER A 267 11.31 -1.73 -3.86
CA SER A 267 10.38 -2.81 -4.24
C SER A 267 9.67 -2.58 -5.57
N HIS A 268 9.50 -1.32 -5.99
CA HIS A 268 8.88 -0.94 -7.25
C HIS A 268 9.82 -0.17 -8.18
N GLN A 269 11.14 -0.36 -8.04
CA GLN A 269 12.10 0.32 -8.90
C GLN A 269 11.80 0.03 -10.39
N GLN A 270 11.76 1.08 -11.20
CA GLN A 270 11.50 1.02 -12.65
C GLN A 270 10.11 0.48 -13.04
N ALA A 271 9.16 0.38 -12.11
CA ALA A 271 7.78 0.03 -12.42
C ALA A 271 7.16 1.08 -13.36
N SER A 272 6.66 0.65 -14.53
CA SER A 272 6.18 1.58 -15.57
C SER A 272 4.98 2.44 -15.13
N TRP A 273 4.23 1.99 -14.13
CA TRP A 273 3.09 2.70 -13.55
C TRP A 273 3.46 3.68 -12.43
N LEU A 274 4.71 3.69 -11.94
CA LEU A 274 5.18 4.58 -10.86
C LEU A 274 6.34 5.46 -11.31
N ARG A 275 6.02 6.61 -11.94
CA ARG A 275 7.01 7.55 -12.51
C ARG A 275 8.02 8.08 -11.50
N GLN A 276 7.72 8.05 -10.21
CA GLN A 276 8.59 8.54 -9.14
C GLN A 276 9.73 7.58 -8.78
N TYR A 277 9.65 6.28 -9.15
CA TYR A 277 10.62 5.26 -8.74
C TYR A 277 11.43 4.70 -9.92
N GLN A 278 11.79 5.52 -10.89
CA GLN A 278 12.47 5.06 -12.12
C GLN A 278 13.98 4.87 -11.99
N VAL A 279 14.58 5.31 -10.88
CA VAL A 279 16.02 5.17 -10.62
C VAL A 279 16.26 3.83 -9.93
N PRO A 280 17.11 2.94 -10.49
CA PRO A 280 17.49 1.70 -9.82
C PRO A 280 18.07 1.95 -8.44
N THR A 281 17.74 1.07 -7.50
CA THR A 281 18.25 1.12 -6.12
C THR A 281 18.66 -0.28 -5.66
N SER A 282 19.35 -0.35 -4.53
CA SER A 282 19.79 -1.61 -3.93
C SER A 282 19.28 -1.74 -2.50
N TYR A 283 19.29 -2.96 -1.99
CA TYR A 283 18.96 -3.28 -0.61
C TYR A 283 19.92 -4.38 -0.10
N PRO A 284 20.45 -4.28 1.13
CA PRO A 284 20.38 -3.11 1.99
C PRO A 284 21.15 -1.93 1.39
N ASP A 285 20.78 -0.70 1.75
CA ASP A 285 21.45 0.53 1.37
C ASP A 285 21.60 1.43 2.61
N PRO A 286 22.77 1.40 3.30
CA PRO A 286 22.97 2.14 4.55
C PRO A 286 22.99 3.66 4.37
N ASP A 287 23.22 4.14 3.15
CA ASP A 287 23.29 5.58 2.85
C ASP A 287 21.91 6.17 2.53
N ARG A 288 20.91 5.31 2.25
CA ARG A 288 19.53 5.73 2.04
C ARG A 288 18.75 5.65 3.33
N LEU A 289 18.23 6.80 3.74
CA LEU A 289 17.50 6.95 5.00
C LEU A 289 16.00 7.12 4.74
N LYS A 290 15.17 6.49 5.57
CA LYS A 290 13.74 6.72 5.68
C LYS A 290 13.47 7.48 6.97
N VAL A 291 12.76 8.60 6.85
CA VAL A 291 12.23 9.33 7.99
C VAL A 291 10.92 8.69 8.43
N ILE A 292 10.81 8.36 9.71
CA ILE A 292 9.60 7.83 10.32
C ILE A 292 8.95 8.92 11.16
N GLY A 293 7.65 9.15 10.95
CA GLY A 293 6.87 10.19 11.58
C GLY A 293 6.50 11.33 10.63
N SER A 294 5.94 12.40 11.19
CA SER A 294 5.46 13.56 10.44
C SER A 294 6.21 14.82 10.90
N PRO A 295 7.48 14.97 10.50
CA PRO A 295 8.28 16.09 10.97
C PRO A 295 7.75 17.42 10.45
N SER A 296 7.76 18.43 11.31
CA SER A 296 7.25 19.76 11.02
C SER A 296 8.39 20.76 10.84
N TRP A 297 8.13 21.83 10.06
CA TRP A 297 9.03 22.97 10.00
C TRP A 297 9.25 23.54 11.40
N TYR A 298 10.52 23.68 11.79
CA TYR A 298 10.93 24.14 13.12
C TYR A 298 11.62 25.50 13.07
N GLY A 299 12.31 25.81 11.98
CA GLY A 299 13.04 27.07 11.81
C GLY A 299 13.79 27.14 10.50
N ALA A 300 14.55 28.21 10.31
CA ALA A 300 15.41 28.38 9.13
C ALA A 300 16.57 29.33 9.40
N GLN A 301 17.58 29.29 8.51
CA GLN A 301 18.68 30.25 8.47
C GLN A 301 18.32 31.49 7.65
N PHE A 302 18.02 32.62 8.30
CA PHE A 302 17.52 33.81 7.60
C PHE A 302 18.59 34.80 7.10
N ASP A 303 19.87 34.57 7.38
CA ASP A 303 20.94 35.56 7.17
C ASP A 303 21.83 35.30 5.93
N ASN A 304 21.41 34.39 5.05
CA ASN A 304 22.05 34.17 3.74
C ASN A 304 21.87 35.38 2.81
N PRO A 305 22.73 35.52 1.77
CA PRO A 305 22.63 36.61 0.80
C PRO A 305 21.25 36.67 0.13
N ILE A 306 20.74 37.90 -0.01
CA ILE A 306 19.46 38.20 -0.65
C ILE A 306 19.72 38.89 -1.98
N ILE A 307 19.08 38.39 -3.04
CA ILE A 307 19.02 39.04 -4.35
C ILE A 307 17.67 39.78 -4.45
N SER A 308 17.75 41.10 -4.64
CA SER A 308 16.60 42.01 -4.71
C SER A 308 16.62 42.90 -5.97
N ALA A 309 17.37 42.49 -6.99
CA ALA A 309 17.48 43.17 -8.26
C ALA A 309 17.72 42.13 -9.37
N ASP A 310 17.39 42.52 -10.60
CA ASP A 310 17.55 41.64 -11.75
C ASP A 310 19.02 41.29 -11.95
N SER A 311 19.28 40.01 -12.16
CA SER A 311 20.61 39.49 -12.43
C SER A 311 20.53 38.39 -13.46
N ASP A 312 21.59 38.26 -14.27
CA ASP A 312 21.82 36.97 -14.91
C ASP A 312 22.30 35.94 -13.86
N TRP A 313 22.67 34.74 -14.31
CA TRP A 313 23.22 33.71 -13.43
C TRP A 313 24.40 34.23 -12.61
N GLN A 314 24.23 34.24 -11.30
CA GLN A 314 25.27 34.51 -10.32
C GLN A 314 25.35 33.35 -9.33
N PHE A 315 26.57 33.01 -8.92
CA PHE A 315 26.77 32.00 -7.88
C PHE A 315 26.56 32.66 -6.52
N VAL A 316 25.65 32.09 -5.73
CA VAL A 316 25.35 32.53 -4.37
C VAL A 316 25.91 31.50 -3.40
N GLU A 317 26.83 31.96 -2.57
CA GLU A 317 27.36 31.18 -1.46
C GLU A 317 26.67 31.61 -0.16
N GLY A 318 25.99 30.69 0.51
CA GLY A 318 25.36 30.94 1.80
C GLY A 318 26.40 31.12 2.91
N LYS A 319 25.97 31.59 4.07
CA LYS A 319 26.82 31.64 5.27
C LYS A 319 26.88 30.26 5.92
N LYS A 320 28.07 29.91 6.42
CA LYS A 320 28.25 28.71 7.25
C LYS A 320 27.51 28.87 8.57
N LEU A 321 26.57 27.96 8.83
CA LEU A 321 25.84 27.85 10.08
C LEU A 321 26.44 26.74 10.94
N GLN A 322 26.92 27.05 12.14
CA GLN A 322 27.26 26.01 13.11
C GLN A 322 25.97 25.44 13.71
N HIS A 323 25.76 24.14 13.59
CA HIS A 323 24.59 23.48 14.16
C HIS A 323 24.80 23.23 15.66
N GLN A 324 23.92 23.78 16.50
CA GLN A 324 24.01 23.66 17.97
C GLN A 324 22.68 23.28 18.63
N ASP A 325 21.55 23.35 17.91
CA ASP A 325 20.23 23.11 18.50
C ASP A 325 19.88 21.61 18.42
N PRO A 326 19.91 20.86 19.52
CA PRO A 326 19.64 19.42 19.50
C PRO A 326 18.18 19.08 19.14
N LYS A 327 17.30 20.07 18.98
CA LYS A 327 15.91 19.86 18.52
C LYS A 327 15.79 19.81 17.00
N VAL A 328 16.82 20.18 16.25
CA VAL A 328 16.76 20.04 14.78
C VAL A 328 17.13 18.63 14.41
N ASP A 329 16.14 17.91 13.91
CA ASP A 329 16.32 16.52 13.46
C ASP A 329 16.85 16.48 12.02
N LEU A 330 16.43 17.42 11.16
CA LEU A 330 16.80 17.48 9.75
C LEU A 330 17.09 18.91 9.29
N ILE A 331 18.07 19.05 8.40
CA ILE A 331 18.32 20.24 7.59
C ILE A 331 17.95 19.94 6.14
N TYR A 332 17.21 20.83 5.47
CA TYR A 332 16.79 20.63 4.09
C TYR A 332 16.82 21.95 3.28
N PRO A 333 16.89 21.89 1.93
CA PRO A 333 16.99 23.08 1.11
C PRO A 333 15.62 23.77 0.95
N ALA A 334 15.64 25.10 1.00
CA ALA A 334 14.53 25.94 0.59
C ALA A 334 15.02 27.02 -0.39
N LEU A 335 14.31 27.15 -1.51
CA LEU A 335 14.53 28.14 -2.54
C LEU A 335 13.51 29.25 -2.33
N VAL A 336 13.95 30.38 -1.78
CA VAL A 336 13.09 31.51 -1.40
C VAL A 336 12.94 32.45 -2.58
N SER A 337 11.70 32.83 -2.89
CA SER A 337 11.36 33.89 -3.83
C SER A 337 10.19 34.66 -3.23
N ALA A 338 10.46 35.50 -2.24
CA ALA A 338 9.44 36.29 -1.56
C ALA A 338 9.29 37.67 -2.22
N ASN A 339 8.06 38.19 -2.29
CA ASN A 339 7.73 39.51 -2.84
C ASN A 339 8.35 39.75 -4.24
N ASN A 340 8.37 38.73 -5.07
CA ASN A 340 8.87 38.74 -6.43
C ASN A 340 7.75 38.39 -7.42
N ALA A 341 7.14 39.41 -8.04
CA ALA A 341 6.13 39.21 -9.07
C ALA A 341 6.71 38.67 -10.39
N GLY A 342 8.02 38.82 -10.58
CA GLY A 342 8.76 38.28 -11.71
C GLY A 342 9.12 36.81 -11.52
N ASP A 343 10.30 36.46 -12.03
CA ASP A 343 10.83 35.11 -12.07
C ASP A 343 12.16 35.01 -11.31
N SER A 344 12.37 33.87 -10.67
CA SER A 344 13.65 33.44 -10.14
C SER A 344 13.95 32.02 -10.61
N TRP A 345 15.21 31.75 -10.90
CA TRP A 345 15.69 30.44 -11.33
C TRP A 345 16.86 30.00 -10.48
N PHE A 346 16.90 28.72 -10.16
CA PHE A 346 17.92 28.08 -9.33
C PHE A 346 18.49 26.88 -10.07
N LYS A 347 19.81 26.68 -10.00
CA LYS A 347 20.48 25.49 -10.54
C LYS A 347 21.72 25.11 -9.74
N GLN A 348 22.12 23.84 -9.85
CA GLN A 348 23.32 23.28 -9.20
C GLN A 348 23.37 23.61 -7.69
N VAL A 349 22.27 23.38 -6.98
CA VAL A 349 22.17 23.66 -5.55
C VAL A 349 22.87 22.55 -4.76
N VAL A 350 23.67 22.92 -3.78
CA VAL A 350 24.41 21.99 -2.91
C VAL A 350 24.29 22.39 -1.44
N ILE A 351 24.31 21.41 -0.54
CA ILE A 351 24.51 21.61 0.89
C ILE A 351 25.85 20.99 1.28
N ASN A 352 26.78 21.81 1.76
CA ASN A 352 28.08 21.38 2.24
C ASN A 352 28.05 21.18 3.75
N GLU A 353 28.57 20.04 4.20
CA GLU A 353 28.85 19.73 5.61
C GLU A 353 30.36 19.89 5.87
N TYR A 354 30.70 20.66 6.90
CA TYR A 354 32.06 20.87 7.35
C TYR A 354 32.25 20.35 8.77
N ALA A 355 33.49 20.00 9.10
CA ALA A 355 33.89 19.61 10.45
C ALA A 355 33.65 20.73 11.47
N PRO A 356 33.71 20.43 12.79
CA PRO A 356 33.51 21.44 13.84
C PRO A 356 34.46 22.63 13.81
N ASP A 357 35.57 22.56 13.07
CA ASP A 357 36.49 23.67 12.84
C ASP A 357 35.99 24.69 11.79
N GLY A 358 34.90 24.36 11.08
CA GLY A 358 34.32 25.16 10.00
C GLY A 358 35.16 25.24 8.72
N LYS A 359 36.29 24.52 8.65
CA LYS A 359 37.27 24.61 7.56
C LYS A 359 37.28 23.35 6.70
N GLN A 360 37.36 22.17 7.30
CA GLN A 360 37.42 20.92 6.55
C GLN A 360 36.04 20.57 5.97
N LEU A 361 35.92 20.53 4.65
CA LEU A 361 34.75 19.98 3.97
C LEU A 361 34.72 18.46 4.18
N LEU A 362 33.63 17.95 4.74
CA LEU A 362 33.43 16.52 4.98
C LEU A 362 32.60 15.89 3.87
N ARG A 363 31.56 16.59 3.40
CA ARG A 363 30.61 16.08 2.43
C ARG A 363 29.95 17.21 1.65
N GLU A 364 29.76 17.01 0.36
CA GLU A 364 28.89 17.82 -0.49
C GLU A 364 27.63 17.01 -0.82
N VAL A 365 26.46 17.54 -0.46
CA VAL A 365 25.16 16.94 -0.77
C VAL A 365 24.55 17.71 -1.93
N LYS A 366 24.51 17.09 -3.11
CA LYS A 366 23.89 17.67 -4.30
C LYS A 366 22.38 17.59 -4.20
N ILE A 367 21.71 18.70 -4.47
CA ILE A 367 20.25 18.79 -4.46
C ILE A 367 19.75 18.53 -5.89
N ASP A 368 18.91 17.50 -6.02
CA ASP A 368 18.27 17.10 -7.25
C ASP A 368 17.04 17.98 -7.54
N LEU A 369 17.21 18.91 -8.48
CA LEU A 369 16.15 19.81 -8.92
C LEU A 369 15.20 19.17 -9.94
N SER A 370 15.55 17.99 -10.49
CA SER A 370 14.75 17.29 -11.50
C SER A 370 13.54 16.58 -10.91
N LYS A 371 13.59 16.24 -9.61
CA LYS A 371 12.52 15.56 -8.90
C LYS A 371 11.41 16.52 -8.48
N GLN A 372 10.66 17.06 -9.43
CA GLN A 372 9.60 18.05 -9.16
C GLN A 372 8.60 17.61 -8.07
N ALA A 373 8.33 16.31 -7.93
CA ALA A 373 7.46 15.77 -6.89
C ALA A 373 8.00 15.94 -5.45
N ASP A 374 9.32 16.09 -5.30
CA ASP A 374 9.97 16.30 -4.00
C ASP A 374 9.93 17.77 -3.55
N TRP A 375 9.45 18.67 -4.41
CA TRP A 375 9.42 20.11 -4.18
C TRP A 375 7.99 20.61 -3.92
N TYR A 376 7.83 21.39 -2.85
CA TYR A 376 6.57 22.02 -2.48
C TYR A 376 6.72 23.53 -2.38
N LEU A 377 5.97 24.26 -3.21
CA LEU A 377 5.86 25.70 -3.12
C LEU A 377 4.84 26.08 -2.06
N TRP A 378 5.31 26.72 -1.00
CA TRP A 378 4.48 27.40 -0.02
C TRP A 378 4.50 28.91 -0.30
N SER A 379 3.34 29.56 -0.18
CA SER A 379 3.26 31.02 -0.16
C SER A 379 2.13 31.49 0.76
N ALA A 380 2.39 32.58 1.49
CA ALA A 380 1.47 33.08 2.51
C ALA A 380 0.09 33.46 1.96
N ASN A 381 0.02 33.89 0.70
CA ASN A 381 -1.22 34.28 0.03
C ASN A 381 -1.70 33.25 -1.01
N GLN A 382 -1.10 32.06 -1.05
CA GLN A 382 -1.42 30.96 -1.97
C GLN A 382 -1.27 31.36 -3.46
N ARG A 383 -0.39 32.31 -3.77
CA ARG A 383 -0.02 32.69 -5.14
C ARG A 383 1.39 32.26 -5.50
N GLY A 384 1.64 32.21 -6.79
CA GLY A 384 2.92 31.82 -7.38
C GLY A 384 2.89 30.39 -7.90
N ARG A 385 3.95 30.04 -8.62
CA ARG A 385 4.12 28.72 -9.22
C ARG A 385 5.58 28.31 -9.19
N SER A 386 5.80 27.01 -9.06
CA SER A 386 7.10 26.38 -9.19
C SER A 386 7.06 25.36 -10.31
N GLN A 387 8.11 25.30 -11.13
CA GLN A 387 8.24 24.32 -12.20
C GLN A 387 9.70 23.92 -12.41
N HIS A 388 9.91 22.65 -12.74
CA HIS A 388 11.19 22.16 -13.24
C HIS A 388 11.32 22.48 -14.73
N LEU A 389 12.54 22.84 -15.13
CA LEU A 389 12.95 23.09 -16.50
C LEU A 389 14.26 22.39 -16.77
N ARG A 390 14.50 22.03 -18.03
CA ARG A 390 15.80 21.57 -18.50
C ARG A 390 16.34 22.50 -19.58
N GLN A 391 17.49 23.11 -19.35
CA GLN A 391 18.12 24.04 -20.30
C GLN A 391 19.61 23.76 -20.41
N GLY A 392 20.13 23.61 -21.63
CA GLY A 392 21.56 23.36 -21.85
C GLY A 392 22.07 22.06 -21.20
N GLY A 393 21.19 21.09 -20.95
CA GLY A 393 21.51 19.84 -20.25
C GLY A 393 21.37 19.91 -18.72
N GLU A 394 21.17 21.10 -18.14
CA GLU A 394 21.06 21.31 -16.70
C GLU A 394 19.61 21.35 -16.21
N ASP A 395 19.37 20.82 -15.01
CA ASP A 395 18.10 20.91 -14.30
C ASP A 395 18.00 22.25 -13.56
N ILE A 396 16.90 22.96 -13.81
CA ILE A 396 16.63 24.29 -13.30
C ILE A 396 15.27 24.27 -12.62
N LEU A 397 15.19 24.89 -11.45
CA LEU A 397 13.91 25.14 -10.79
C LEU A 397 13.55 26.61 -10.94
N GLN A 398 12.37 26.89 -11.51
CA GLN A 398 11.83 28.25 -11.63
C GLN A 398 10.73 28.50 -10.61
N ILE A 399 10.76 29.66 -9.97
CA ILE A 399 9.65 30.19 -9.16
C ILE A 399 9.19 31.52 -9.74
N SER A 400 7.89 31.66 -9.96
CA SER A 400 7.28 32.86 -10.58
C SER A 400 6.12 33.40 -9.77
N ALA A 401 5.82 34.69 -9.96
CA ALA A 401 4.57 35.34 -9.58
C ALA A 401 4.22 35.26 -8.08
N THR A 402 5.26 35.27 -7.23
CA THR A 402 5.17 35.23 -5.78
C THR A 402 5.04 36.64 -5.20
N THR A 403 3.84 37.06 -4.78
CA THR A 403 3.61 38.46 -4.33
C THR A 403 3.55 38.64 -2.80
N SER A 404 3.98 37.64 -2.04
CA SER A 404 4.11 37.66 -0.58
C SER A 404 5.33 36.84 -0.18
N ASP A 405 5.48 36.54 1.11
CA ASP A 405 6.42 35.50 1.54
C ASP A 405 6.12 34.18 0.82
N ALA A 406 7.17 33.55 0.29
CA ALA A 406 7.07 32.34 -0.50
C ALA A 406 8.44 31.64 -0.62
N ASN A 407 8.40 30.32 -0.52
CA ASN A 407 9.56 29.46 -0.70
C ASN A 407 9.14 28.10 -1.26
N ASN A 408 10.00 27.54 -2.10
CA ASN A 408 9.87 26.19 -2.58
C ASN A 408 10.86 25.31 -1.82
N GLY A 409 10.38 24.38 -1.00
CA GLY A 409 11.21 23.51 -0.15
C GLY A 409 11.15 22.06 -0.57
N SER A 410 12.19 21.28 -0.22
CA SER A 410 12.21 19.83 -0.43
C SER A 410 12.60 19.09 0.85
N SER A 411 11.61 18.66 1.64
CA SER A 411 11.85 17.85 2.85
C SER A 411 12.24 16.40 2.57
N GLN A 412 12.18 15.97 1.30
CA GLN A 412 12.66 14.64 0.87
C GLN A 412 14.17 14.64 0.59
N GLN A 413 14.80 15.82 0.55
CA GLN A 413 16.24 15.98 0.29
C GLN A 413 16.87 16.64 1.51
N PHE A 414 17.33 15.83 2.46
CA PHE A 414 17.74 16.32 3.77
C PHE A 414 19.13 15.85 4.18
N VAL A 415 19.64 16.51 5.22
CA VAL A 415 20.85 16.15 5.96
C VAL A 415 20.47 15.95 7.42
N VAL A 416 20.90 14.84 8.00
CA VAL A 416 20.87 14.63 9.46
C VAL A 416 22.03 15.41 10.06
N PRO A 417 21.78 16.50 10.81
CA PRO A 417 22.86 17.35 11.28
C PRO A 417 23.59 16.75 12.48
N LYS A 418 24.87 17.09 12.62
CA LYS A 418 25.71 16.74 13.77
C LYS A 418 25.97 17.99 14.59
N VAL A 419 25.77 17.90 15.90
CA VAL A 419 26.05 19.01 16.82
C VAL A 419 27.52 19.41 16.69
N GLY A 420 27.78 20.72 16.58
CA GLY A 420 29.09 21.32 16.41
C GLY A 420 29.58 21.43 14.96
N HIS A 421 29.03 20.66 14.02
CA HIS A 421 29.39 20.73 12.59
C HIS A 421 28.81 22.00 11.93
N PHE A 422 29.39 22.40 10.79
CA PHE A 422 28.90 23.54 10.02
C PHE A 422 28.20 23.09 8.74
N TYR A 423 27.13 23.81 8.37
CA TYR A 423 26.37 23.57 7.14
C TYR A 423 26.26 24.84 6.31
N GLN A 424 26.29 24.71 4.99
CA GLN A 424 26.23 25.84 4.06
C GLN A 424 25.50 25.44 2.78
N ILE A 425 24.50 26.22 2.38
CA ILE A 425 23.81 26.04 1.09
C ILE A 425 24.36 27.02 0.05
N SER A 426 24.63 26.52 -1.15
CA SER A 426 25.16 27.32 -2.26
C SER A 426 24.54 26.88 -3.59
N GLY A 427 24.59 27.73 -4.61
CA GLY A 427 24.05 27.41 -5.94
C GLY A 427 23.96 28.64 -6.84
N TRP A 428 23.58 28.43 -8.09
CA TRP A 428 23.40 29.52 -9.05
C TRP A 428 21.98 30.05 -9.03
N VAL A 429 21.84 31.37 -9.02
CA VAL A 429 20.57 32.07 -9.00
C VAL A 429 20.51 33.09 -10.14
N LYS A 430 19.35 33.19 -10.78
CA LYS A 430 19.02 34.20 -11.79
C LYS A 430 17.68 34.83 -11.45
N THR A 431 17.51 36.11 -11.72
CA THR A 431 16.26 36.84 -11.41
C THR A 431 15.87 37.77 -12.55
N ARG A 432 14.56 37.95 -12.76
CA ARG A 432 14.00 38.91 -13.71
C ARG A 432 12.69 39.47 -13.18
N GLY A 433 12.47 40.78 -13.29
CA GLY A 433 11.28 41.42 -12.73
C GLY A 433 11.27 41.49 -11.20
N THR A 434 12.45 41.42 -10.58
CA THR A 434 12.65 41.65 -9.14
C THR A 434 12.77 43.15 -8.83
N GLY A 435 12.35 43.54 -7.63
CA GLY A 435 12.49 44.90 -7.12
C GLY A 435 13.07 44.94 -5.72
N ALA A 436 13.27 46.13 -5.17
CA ALA A 436 13.93 46.32 -3.86
C ALA A 436 13.26 45.58 -2.69
N ALA A 437 11.95 45.27 -2.79
CA ALA A 437 11.23 44.49 -1.79
C ALA A 437 11.35 42.96 -1.97
N SER A 438 11.81 42.51 -3.14
CA SER A 438 12.00 41.11 -3.46
C SER A 438 13.11 40.50 -2.64
N ARG A 439 12.90 39.26 -2.19
CA ARG A 439 13.89 38.49 -1.45
C ARG A 439 14.05 37.13 -2.11
N VAL A 440 15.04 37.01 -2.99
CA VAL A 440 15.42 35.75 -3.61
C VAL A 440 16.67 35.22 -2.92
N GLN A 441 16.62 33.98 -2.43
CA GLN A 441 17.63 33.44 -1.51
C GLN A 441 17.67 31.90 -1.55
N LEU A 442 18.87 31.33 -1.34
CA LEU A 442 19.05 29.93 -0.93
C LEU A 442 19.02 29.84 0.59
N ARG A 443 18.20 28.94 1.16
CA ARG A 443 17.97 28.85 2.61
C ARG A 443 18.11 27.40 3.10
N LEU A 444 18.72 27.24 4.27
CA LEU A 444 18.63 26.01 5.04
C LEU A 444 17.41 26.12 5.95
N ASP A 445 16.46 25.22 5.79
CA ASP A 445 15.31 25.08 6.67
C ASP A 445 15.49 23.85 7.56
N PHE A 446 14.84 23.86 8.71
CA PHE A 446 15.01 22.87 9.77
C PHE A 446 13.68 22.20 10.06
N GLN A 447 13.71 20.89 10.29
CA GLN A 447 12.57 20.16 10.83
C GLN A 447 12.87 19.56 12.19
N ASN A 448 11.82 19.39 12.97
CA ASN A 448 11.83 18.62 14.20
C ASN A 448 10.61 17.69 14.29
N GLY A 449 10.59 16.85 15.32
CA GLY A 449 9.48 15.92 15.56
C GLY A 449 9.63 14.62 14.78
N LEU A 450 10.87 14.25 14.41
CA LEU A 450 11.14 12.90 13.91
C LEU A 450 10.85 11.90 15.01
N LYS A 451 10.16 10.82 14.65
CA LYS A 451 10.04 9.65 15.53
C LYS A 451 11.28 8.78 15.40
N ASP A 452 11.77 8.61 14.18
CA ASP A 452 12.97 7.84 13.90
C ASP A 452 13.56 8.17 12.52
N ILE A 453 14.82 7.78 12.32
CA ILE A 453 15.47 7.77 11.01
C ILE A 453 16.26 6.47 10.84
N VAL A 454 15.94 5.75 9.77
CA VAL A 454 16.37 4.35 9.62
C VAL A 454 16.94 4.16 8.22
N ALA A 455 18.06 3.45 8.12
CA ALA A 455 18.62 3.06 6.84
C ALA A 455 17.71 2.06 6.10
N TRP A 456 17.94 1.86 4.81
CA TRP A 456 17.24 0.82 4.06
C TRP A 456 17.86 -0.54 4.37
N ASP A 457 17.50 -1.12 5.51
CA ASP A 457 17.92 -2.44 5.95
C ASP A 457 16.78 -3.16 6.68
N LYS A 458 17.08 -4.26 7.39
CA LYS A 458 16.07 -5.05 8.11
C LYS A 458 15.39 -4.25 9.22
N GLN A 459 16.08 -3.30 9.84
CA GLN A 459 15.52 -2.47 10.91
C GLN A 459 14.38 -1.59 10.41
N LEU A 460 14.45 -1.13 9.15
CA LEU A 460 13.33 -0.41 8.53
C LEU A 460 12.10 -1.32 8.40
N ILE A 461 12.28 -2.56 7.96
CA ILE A 461 11.19 -3.53 7.83
C ILE A 461 10.55 -3.77 9.21
N GLU A 462 11.36 -4.03 10.24
CA GLU A 462 10.91 -4.21 11.63
C GLU A 462 10.07 -3.02 12.11
N LYS A 463 10.59 -1.79 11.95
CA LYS A 463 9.92 -0.58 12.43
C LYS A 463 8.63 -0.26 11.68
N MET A 464 8.52 -0.66 10.43
CA MET A 464 7.33 -0.43 9.62
C MET A 464 6.25 -1.49 9.87
N ILE A 465 6.62 -2.75 10.18
CA ILE A 465 5.68 -3.84 10.46
C ILE A 465 5.19 -3.80 11.91
N GLU A 466 6.06 -3.48 12.87
CA GLU A 466 5.77 -3.53 14.31
C GLU A 466 4.46 -2.81 14.72
N PRO A 467 4.11 -1.61 14.20
CA PRO A 467 2.85 -0.95 14.56
C PRO A 467 1.61 -1.76 14.21
N MET A 468 1.61 -2.48 13.09
CA MET A 468 0.50 -3.36 12.71
C MET A 468 0.44 -4.56 13.64
N GLU A 469 1.58 -5.19 13.91
CA GLU A 469 1.66 -6.35 14.81
C GLU A 469 1.14 -6.01 16.20
N ARG A 470 1.62 -4.91 16.80
CA ARG A 470 1.13 -4.41 18.09
C ARG A 470 -0.37 -4.21 18.12
N TRP A 471 -0.96 -3.72 17.02
CA TRP A 471 -2.42 -3.59 16.91
C TRP A 471 -3.11 -4.96 17.00
N GLY A 472 -2.63 -5.98 16.28
CA GLY A 472 -3.15 -7.35 16.36
C GLY A 472 -3.00 -7.96 17.75
N GLU A 473 -1.87 -7.71 18.43
CA GLU A 473 -1.66 -8.15 19.81
C GLU A 473 -2.64 -7.51 20.79
N GLN A 474 -2.81 -6.19 20.71
CA GLN A 474 -3.70 -5.43 21.59
C GLN A 474 -5.16 -5.86 21.43
N HIS A 475 -5.57 -6.17 20.20
CA HIS A 475 -6.94 -6.55 19.88
C HIS A 475 -7.19 -8.06 19.95
N GLN A 476 -6.16 -8.87 20.19
CA GLN A 476 -6.21 -10.33 20.26
C GLN A 476 -6.79 -10.95 18.97
N VAL A 477 -6.31 -10.51 17.82
CA VAL A 477 -6.75 -10.97 16.49
C VAL A 477 -5.55 -11.39 15.64
N PRO A 478 -5.70 -12.40 14.76
CA PRO A 478 -4.63 -12.80 13.85
C PRO A 478 -4.45 -11.76 12.74
N LEU A 479 -3.20 -11.63 12.28
CA LEU A 479 -2.84 -10.77 11.16
C LEU A 479 -2.38 -11.57 9.94
N TYR A 480 -2.65 -11.02 8.76
CA TYR A 480 -2.21 -11.53 7.48
C TYR A 480 -1.47 -10.44 6.69
N LEU A 481 -0.21 -10.68 6.37
CA LEU A 481 0.53 -9.90 5.38
C LEU A 481 0.03 -10.31 3.98
N GLY A 482 -1.01 -9.62 3.51
CA GLY A 482 -1.76 -9.99 2.29
C GLY A 482 -0.95 -9.91 1.01
N GLU A 483 0.04 -9.01 0.98
CA GLU A 483 1.01 -8.89 -0.09
C GLU A 483 2.34 -8.36 0.42
N PHE A 484 3.40 -8.99 -0.05
CA PHE A 484 4.75 -8.42 -0.08
C PHE A 484 5.51 -9.01 -1.26
N GLY A 485 6.43 -8.23 -1.81
CA GLY A 485 7.25 -8.64 -2.94
C GLY A 485 8.11 -7.48 -3.43
N CYS A 486 9.02 -7.76 -4.35
CA CYS A 486 9.75 -6.73 -5.08
C CYS A 486 9.79 -7.07 -6.57
N ILE A 487 9.80 -6.06 -7.42
CA ILE A 487 9.76 -6.19 -8.86
C ILE A 487 11.01 -6.94 -9.37
N HIS A 488 10.89 -7.62 -10.50
CA HIS A 488 11.90 -8.48 -11.14
C HIS A 488 13.31 -7.87 -11.12
N GLY A 489 13.44 -6.59 -11.45
CA GLY A 489 14.71 -5.87 -11.48
C GLY A 489 15.48 -5.88 -10.15
N CYS A 490 14.82 -6.14 -9.01
CA CYS A 490 15.46 -6.26 -7.70
C CYS A 490 16.31 -7.54 -7.56
N PHE A 491 16.02 -8.58 -8.35
CA PHE A 491 16.75 -9.85 -8.34
C PHE A 491 17.91 -9.86 -9.34
N GLU A 492 18.04 -8.83 -10.16
CA GLU A 492 19.12 -8.66 -11.11
C GLU A 492 20.32 -7.93 -10.47
N GLN A 493 21.50 -8.07 -11.07
CA GLN A 493 22.68 -7.24 -10.78
C GLN A 493 23.05 -7.13 -9.30
N GLN A 494 22.73 -8.16 -8.50
CA GLN A 494 22.95 -8.18 -7.05
C GLN A 494 22.31 -7.00 -6.29
N ARG A 495 21.17 -6.48 -6.78
CA ARG A 495 20.44 -5.37 -6.12
C ARG A 495 19.79 -5.78 -4.79
N GLY A 496 19.74 -7.08 -4.48
CA GLY A 496 19.41 -7.58 -3.14
C GLY A 496 17.96 -7.98 -2.91
N GLY A 497 17.18 -8.24 -3.97
CA GLY A 497 15.81 -8.71 -3.85
C GLY A 497 15.67 -9.99 -2.99
N LEU A 498 16.62 -10.93 -3.08
CA LEU A 498 16.63 -12.12 -2.22
C LEU A 498 16.80 -11.77 -0.74
N GLN A 499 17.69 -10.83 -0.42
CA GLN A 499 17.92 -10.38 0.95
C GLN A 499 16.68 -9.67 1.50
N TRP A 500 16.07 -8.77 0.71
CA TRP A 500 14.84 -8.09 1.11
C TRP A 500 13.69 -9.07 1.40
N VAL A 501 13.46 -10.05 0.52
CA VAL A 501 12.43 -11.08 0.74
C VAL A 501 12.74 -11.90 2.00
N SER A 502 14.01 -12.27 2.21
CA SER A 502 14.43 -13.01 3.40
C SER A 502 14.21 -12.18 4.68
N ASP A 503 14.54 -10.89 4.66
CA ASP A 503 14.39 -10.02 5.82
C ASP A 503 12.91 -9.76 6.15
N VAL A 504 12.04 -9.62 5.15
CA VAL A 504 10.58 -9.57 5.39
C VAL A 504 10.10 -10.86 6.05
N LEU A 505 10.50 -12.03 5.53
CA LEU A 505 10.14 -13.33 6.10
C LEU A 505 10.63 -13.47 7.54
N ASP A 506 11.86 -13.08 7.83
CA ASP A 506 12.41 -13.12 9.19
C ASP A 506 11.61 -12.26 10.18
N VAL A 507 11.15 -11.08 9.75
CA VAL A 507 10.35 -10.19 10.61
C VAL A 507 8.99 -10.81 10.89
N VAL A 508 8.27 -11.28 9.86
CA VAL A 508 6.94 -11.88 10.08
C VAL A 508 7.00 -13.23 10.81
N ASP A 509 8.13 -13.95 10.74
CA ASP A 509 8.37 -15.16 11.53
C ASP A 509 8.39 -14.87 13.04
N GLN A 510 8.92 -13.73 13.46
CA GLN A 510 8.97 -13.33 14.88
C GLN A 510 7.57 -13.21 15.50
N TYR A 511 6.60 -12.76 14.69
CA TYR A 511 5.21 -12.56 15.11
C TYR A 511 4.29 -13.74 14.75
N GLN A 512 4.82 -14.75 14.05
CA GLN A 512 4.05 -15.85 13.46
C GLN A 512 2.96 -15.39 12.49
N THR A 513 3.12 -14.21 11.88
CA THR A 513 2.14 -13.61 10.97
C THR A 513 1.92 -14.52 9.77
N HIS A 514 0.66 -14.69 9.40
CA HIS A 514 0.29 -15.32 8.14
C HIS A 514 0.76 -14.42 6.98
N PHE A 515 1.19 -14.98 5.86
CA PHE A 515 1.68 -14.13 4.76
C PHE A 515 1.29 -14.65 3.39
N ASN A 516 1.42 -13.77 2.40
CA ASN A 516 1.28 -14.09 1.00
C ASN A 516 2.26 -13.31 0.13
N PHE A 517 3.14 -14.05 -0.55
CA PHE A 517 4.07 -13.46 -1.50
C PHE A 517 3.34 -13.04 -2.78
N HIS A 518 3.55 -11.80 -3.21
CA HIS A 518 3.12 -11.30 -4.50
C HIS A 518 4.33 -11.42 -5.46
N SER A 519 4.31 -12.25 -6.50
CA SER A 519 3.19 -13.09 -7.01
C SER A 519 3.64 -14.42 -7.67
N TYR A 520 2.71 -15.25 -8.16
CA TYR A 520 3.03 -16.54 -8.78
C TYR A 520 3.48 -16.43 -10.24
N HIS A 521 2.70 -15.76 -11.11
CA HIS A 521 2.94 -15.74 -12.55
C HIS A 521 2.51 -14.42 -13.22
N GLU A 522 3.49 -13.59 -13.58
CA GLU A 522 3.40 -12.30 -14.29
C GLU A 522 4.82 -11.72 -14.51
N ASP A 523 4.97 -10.61 -15.23
CA ASP A 523 6.30 -10.04 -15.49
C ASP A 523 6.87 -9.19 -14.34
N ALA A 524 6.00 -8.66 -13.46
CA ALA A 524 6.41 -7.67 -12.49
C ALA A 524 7.07 -8.32 -11.26
N PHE A 525 6.33 -9.09 -10.44
CA PHE A 525 6.81 -9.57 -9.14
C PHE A 525 7.03 -11.08 -9.05
N ALA A 526 6.77 -11.82 -10.12
CA ALA A 526 6.41 -13.21 -9.98
C ALA A 526 7.56 -14.20 -9.75
N LEU A 527 7.20 -15.39 -9.24
CA LEU A 527 8.04 -16.59 -9.26
C LEU A 527 8.27 -17.10 -10.69
N TYR A 528 7.29 -16.92 -11.59
CA TYR A 528 7.37 -17.29 -12.99
C TYR A 528 7.00 -16.08 -13.87
N TYR A 529 7.81 -15.77 -14.87
CA TYR A 529 7.63 -14.61 -15.74
C TYR A 529 6.83 -14.94 -17.00
N GLY A 530 6.22 -13.92 -17.61
CA GLY A 530 5.52 -14.03 -18.89
C GLY A 530 4.00 -13.96 -18.78
N TYR A 531 3.40 -13.87 -19.97
CA TYR A 531 1.95 -13.89 -20.20
C TYR A 531 1.63 -14.76 -21.41
N GLY A 532 0.41 -15.28 -21.48
CA GLY A 532 -0.08 -16.03 -22.65
C GLY A 532 0.42 -17.47 -22.76
N SER A 533 1.16 -17.98 -21.78
CA SER A 533 1.65 -19.36 -21.73
C SER A 533 1.82 -19.82 -20.28
N LEU A 534 1.61 -21.10 -19.99
CA LEU A 534 1.72 -21.64 -18.63
C LEU A 534 3.15 -21.56 -18.07
N PRO A 535 3.32 -21.52 -16.73
CA PRO A 535 4.62 -21.54 -16.08
C PRO A 535 5.50 -22.76 -16.42
N THR A 536 6.78 -22.51 -16.64
CA THR A 536 7.80 -23.50 -16.99
C THR A 536 9.08 -23.26 -16.20
N GLU A 537 10.03 -24.21 -16.23
CA GLU A 537 11.32 -23.98 -15.59
C GLU A 537 12.14 -22.87 -16.26
N SER A 538 11.90 -22.59 -17.54
CA SER A 538 12.68 -21.61 -18.31
C SER A 538 12.31 -20.16 -18.04
N ASN A 539 11.10 -19.89 -17.53
CA ASN A 539 10.65 -18.56 -17.14
C ASN A 539 10.62 -18.39 -15.62
N ALA A 540 11.25 -19.27 -14.86
CA ALA A 540 11.24 -19.25 -13.41
C ALA A 540 12.33 -18.35 -12.81
N ASN A 541 11.99 -17.61 -11.75
CA ASN A 541 12.95 -16.98 -10.86
C ASN A 541 13.56 -18.04 -9.92
N GLN A 542 14.49 -18.83 -10.46
CA GLN A 542 15.08 -19.96 -9.74
C GLN A 542 15.70 -19.57 -8.38
N PRO A 543 16.49 -18.49 -8.25
CA PRO A 543 17.04 -18.11 -6.94
C PRO A 543 15.96 -17.83 -5.88
N LEU A 544 14.87 -17.16 -6.27
CA LEU A 544 13.76 -16.86 -5.36
C LEU A 544 12.97 -18.13 -4.99
N ILE A 545 12.73 -19.02 -5.94
CA ILE A 545 12.11 -20.32 -5.68
C ILE A 545 12.95 -21.15 -4.70
N GLN A 546 14.28 -21.15 -4.86
CA GLN A 546 15.16 -21.86 -3.93
C GLN A 546 15.14 -21.25 -2.53
N LEU A 547 15.09 -19.91 -2.42
CA LEU A 547 14.91 -19.24 -1.12
C LEU A 547 13.63 -19.72 -0.42
N PHE A 548 12.49 -19.77 -1.12
CA PHE A 548 11.25 -20.28 -0.53
C PHE A 548 11.34 -21.77 -0.16
N LYS A 549 11.92 -22.61 -1.03
CA LYS A 549 12.11 -24.04 -0.71
C LYS A 549 12.92 -24.24 0.57
N GLN A 550 13.94 -23.43 0.80
CA GLN A 550 14.74 -23.45 2.02
C GLN A 550 13.91 -22.96 3.21
N ARG A 551 13.40 -21.72 3.14
CA ARG A 551 12.73 -21.08 4.27
C ARG A 551 11.42 -21.74 4.70
N LEU A 552 10.68 -22.37 3.77
CA LEU A 552 9.34 -22.89 4.05
C LEU A 552 9.30 -24.38 4.39
N ASN A 553 10.33 -25.15 4.03
CA ASN A 553 10.45 -26.58 4.33
C ASN A 553 11.46 -26.89 5.44
N GLU A 554 12.24 -25.91 5.90
CA GLU A 554 13.03 -26.06 7.12
C GLU A 554 12.09 -26.31 8.33
N PRO A 555 12.39 -27.33 9.16
CA PRO A 555 11.50 -27.84 10.20
C PRO A 555 11.26 -26.89 11.39
#